data_AF-A0A537ITC2-F1
#
_entry.id   AF-A0A537ITC2-F1
#
_cell.length_a   1.000
_cell.length_b   1.000
_cell.length_c   1.000
_cell.angle_alpha   90.00
_cell.angle_beta   90.00
_cell.angle_gamma   90.00
#
_symmetry.space_group_name_H-M   'P 1'
#
loop_
_entity.id
_entity.type
_entity.pdbx_description
1 polymer ?
#
loop_
_entity_poly.entity_id
_entity_poly.type
_entity_poly.pdbx_seq_one_letter_code
_entity_poly.pdbx_strand_id
1 'polypeptide(L)'
;MGPAAARLHPPEPEATLDAFFDWYYRTNPVSATFIGIHRHDHRLPDYSPAAIEQALAAIETLSDGLRRQRPTAPGRATTLDQELALGFLDVLRWEYASGYFHARNPSLYTGEAVFGVLSL
;
A
#
# COMPACT_ATOMS: atom_id res chain seq x y z
N MET A 1 -36.42 7.76 -25.27
CA MET A 1 -35.75 6.68 -24.51
C MET A 1 -34.28 7.08 -24.40
N GLY A 2 -33.88 7.72 -23.30
CA GLY A 2 -32.53 8.25 -23.13
C GLY A 2 -31.54 7.17 -22.66
N PRO A 3 -30.25 7.22 -23.04
CA PRO A 3 -29.30 6.20 -22.66
C PRO A 3 -29.05 6.26 -21.14
N ALA A 4 -29.26 5.13 -20.47
CA ALA A 4 -28.92 4.96 -19.07
C ALA A 4 -27.39 5.09 -18.94
N ALA A 5 -26.93 6.13 -18.25
CA ALA A 5 -25.54 6.27 -17.87
C ALA A 5 -25.12 4.98 -17.12
N ALA A 6 -24.15 4.26 -17.69
CA ALA A 6 -23.54 3.12 -17.02
C ALA A 6 -22.98 3.62 -15.68
N ARG A 7 -23.63 3.24 -14.58
CA ARG A 7 -23.11 3.50 -13.24
C ARG A 7 -21.81 2.70 -13.16
N LEU A 8 -20.67 3.39 -13.14
CA LEU A 8 -19.39 2.79 -12.80
C LEU A 8 -19.57 2.15 -11.42
N HIS A 9 -19.62 0.82 -11.38
CA HIS A 9 -19.67 0.10 -10.12
C HIS A 9 -18.36 0.43 -9.38
N PRO A 10 -18.41 0.87 -8.11
CA PRO A 10 -17.19 0.95 -7.33
C PRO A 10 -16.50 -0.43 -7.37
N PRO A 11 -15.16 -0.47 -7.47
CA PRO A 11 -14.45 -1.75 -7.53
C PRO A 11 -14.88 -2.61 -6.33
N GLU A 12 -15.07 -3.90 -6.59
CA GLU A 12 -15.43 -4.87 -5.55
C GLU A 12 -14.40 -4.82 -4.41
N PRO A 13 -14.80 -5.09 -3.15
CA PRO A 13 -13.90 -5.08 -1.97
C PRO A 13 -12.55 -5.74 -2.19
N GLU A 14 -12.58 -6.91 -2.82
CA GLU A 14 -11.42 -7.74 -3.13
C GLU A 14 -10.45 -7.04 -4.11
N ALA A 15 -10.97 -6.35 -5.13
CA ALA A 15 -10.16 -5.65 -6.12
C ALA A 15 -9.37 -4.45 -5.54
N THR A 16 -9.89 -3.80 -4.48
CA THR A 16 -9.15 -2.72 -3.80
C THR A 16 -8.06 -3.27 -2.88
N LEU A 17 -8.31 -4.42 -2.23
CA LEU A 17 -7.27 -5.11 -1.44
C LEU A 17 -6.17 -5.67 -2.36
N ASP A 18 -6.51 -6.22 -3.52
CA ASP A 18 -5.55 -6.64 -4.52
C ASP A 18 -4.67 -5.47 -4.97
N ALA A 19 -5.28 -4.31 -5.25
CA ALA A 19 -4.54 -3.10 -5.60
C ALA A 19 -3.61 -2.62 -4.48
N PHE A 20 -4.03 -2.78 -3.21
CA PHE A 20 -3.18 -2.51 -2.05
C PHE A 20 -1.96 -3.44 -2.01
N PHE A 21 -2.15 -4.76 -2.17
CA PHE A 21 -1.06 -5.73 -2.13
C PHE A 21 -0.10 -5.55 -3.31
N ASP A 22 -0.60 -5.36 -4.52
CA ASP A 22 0.22 -5.08 -5.70
C ASP A 22 1.07 -3.81 -5.52
N TRP A 23 0.49 -2.76 -4.92
CA TRP A 23 1.25 -1.56 -4.57
C TRP A 23 2.28 -1.82 -3.47
N TYR A 24 1.91 -2.55 -2.42
CA TYR A 24 2.78 -2.85 -1.28
C TYR A 24 3.99 -3.66 -1.71
N TYR A 25 3.82 -4.73 -2.49
CA TYR A 25 4.93 -5.57 -2.94
C TYR A 25 5.90 -4.83 -3.85
N ARG A 26 5.38 -3.94 -4.69
CA ARG A 26 6.21 -3.13 -5.58
C ARG A 26 7.00 -2.06 -4.84
N THR A 27 6.46 -1.50 -3.76
CA THR A 27 7.13 -0.44 -2.97
C THR A 27 8.03 -1.01 -1.86
N ASN A 28 7.78 -2.24 -1.42
CA ASN A 28 8.55 -2.94 -0.39
C ASN A 28 9.09 -4.28 -0.94
N PRO A 29 9.95 -4.25 -1.97
CA PRO A 29 10.38 -5.45 -2.67
C PRO A 29 11.09 -6.45 -1.74
N VAL A 30 11.90 -5.99 -0.79
CA VAL A 30 12.58 -6.88 0.17
C VAL A 30 11.59 -7.58 1.10
N SER A 31 10.57 -6.86 1.60
CA SER A 31 9.49 -7.49 2.36
C SER A 31 8.70 -8.49 1.52
N ALA A 32 8.46 -8.18 0.24
CA ALA A 32 7.79 -9.09 -0.69
C ALA A 32 8.58 -10.39 -0.87
N THR A 33 9.89 -10.31 -1.12
CA THR A 33 10.77 -11.48 -1.20
C THR A 33 10.74 -12.29 0.11
N PHE A 34 10.84 -11.62 1.26
CA PHE A 34 10.83 -12.26 2.58
C PHE A 34 9.57 -13.10 2.84
N ILE A 35 8.41 -12.71 2.30
CA ILE A 35 7.15 -13.45 2.43
C ILE A 35 6.87 -14.39 1.25
N GLY A 36 7.85 -14.62 0.36
CA GLY A 36 7.78 -15.56 -0.76
C GLY A 36 7.24 -14.99 -2.07
N ILE A 37 7.12 -13.66 -2.19
CA ILE A 37 6.69 -12.98 -3.42
C ILE A 37 7.91 -12.51 -4.22
N HIS A 38 8.39 -13.38 -5.11
CA HIS A 38 9.64 -13.17 -5.88
C HIS A 38 9.53 -12.27 -7.12
N ARG A 39 8.44 -11.52 -7.28
CA ARG A 39 8.20 -10.69 -8.49
C ARG A 39 9.14 -9.48 -8.60
N HIS A 40 9.78 -9.08 -7.49
CA HIS A 40 10.54 -7.84 -7.38
C HIS A 40 11.96 -8.01 -6.82
N ASP A 41 12.49 -9.24 -6.79
CA ASP A 41 13.83 -9.59 -6.23
C ASP A 41 15.00 -8.79 -6.83
N HIS A 42 14.82 -8.27 -8.04
CA HIS A 42 15.81 -7.45 -8.74
C HIS A 42 15.78 -5.96 -8.33
N ARG A 43 15.00 -5.59 -7.30
CA ARG A 43 14.77 -4.19 -6.89
C ARG A 43 15.01 -4.01 -5.39
N LEU A 44 15.44 -2.81 -5.03
CA LEU A 44 15.41 -2.28 -3.67
C LEU A 44 14.34 -1.17 -3.59
N PRO A 45 13.87 -0.81 -2.37
CA PRO A 45 12.98 0.33 -2.20
C PRO A 45 13.58 1.63 -2.75
N ASP A 46 12.74 2.46 -3.37
CA ASP A 46 13.12 3.78 -3.88
C ASP A 46 12.63 4.87 -2.91
N TYR A 47 13.58 5.53 -2.24
CA TYR A 47 13.32 6.64 -1.32
C TYR A 47 13.70 8.01 -1.92
N SER A 48 13.77 8.12 -3.24
CA SER A 48 13.91 9.42 -3.90
C SER A 48 12.69 10.32 -3.61
N PRO A 49 12.84 11.66 -3.64
CA PRO A 49 11.71 12.57 -3.40
C PRO A 49 10.49 12.28 -4.30
N ALA A 50 10.73 11.98 -5.58
CA ALA A 50 9.66 11.66 -6.52
C ALA A 50 8.93 10.35 -6.16
N ALA A 51 9.67 9.33 -5.69
CA ALA A 51 9.08 8.06 -5.26
C ALA A 51 8.25 8.24 -3.97
N ILE A 52 8.72 9.08 -3.05
CA ILE A 52 7.99 9.41 -1.81
C ILE A 52 6.66 10.14 -2.13
N GLU A 53 6.69 11.13 -3.02
CA GLU A 53 5.47 11.83 -3.47
C GLU A 53 4.47 10.86 -4.11
N GLN A 54 4.95 9.95 -4.96
CA GLN A 54 4.12 8.90 -5.57
C GLN A 54 3.54 7.94 -4.53
N ALA A 55 4.34 7.55 -3.52
CA ALA A 55 3.89 6.68 -2.44
C ALA A 55 2.78 7.35 -1.61
N LEU A 56 2.95 8.62 -1.24
CA LEU A 56 1.93 9.38 -0.51
C LEU A 56 0.62 9.52 -1.30
N ALA A 57 0.70 9.81 -2.60
CA ALA A 57 -0.48 9.89 -3.47
C ALA A 57 -1.20 8.53 -3.61
N ALA A 58 -0.43 7.44 -3.70
CA ALA A 58 -0.98 6.09 -3.74
C ALA A 58 -1.66 5.71 -2.41
N ILE A 59 -1.04 6.03 -1.27
CA ILE A 59 -1.61 5.79 0.07
C ILE A 59 -2.96 6.50 0.22
N GLU A 60 -3.06 7.75 -0.23
CA GLU A 60 -4.34 8.49 -0.21
C GLU A 60 -5.40 7.78 -1.06
N THR A 61 -5.04 7.43 -2.30
CA THR A 61 -5.95 6.78 -3.26
C THR A 61 -6.47 5.44 -2.73
N LEU A 62 -5.57 4.62 -2.18
CA LEU A 62 -5.89 3.31 -1.62
C LEU A 62 -6.75 3.44 -0.36
N SER A 63 -6.39 4.37 0.54
CA SER A 63 -7.16 4.63 1.77
C SER A 63 -8.60 5.05 1.44
N ASP A 64 -8.75 5.93 0.46
CA ASP A 64 -10.06 6.38 -0.01
C ASP A 64 -10.86 5.27 -0.69
N GLY A 65 -10.19 4.40 -1.46
CA GLY A 65 -10.80 3.20 -2.02
C GLY A 65 -11.39 2.30 -0.94
N LEU A 66 -10.58 1.96 0.07
CA LEU A 66 -10.98 1.09 1.18
C LEU A 66 -12.07 1.72 2.04
N ARG A 67 -12.00 3.03 2.32
CA ARG A 67 -13.04 3.76 3.08
C ARG A 67 -14.38 3.79 2.37
N ARG A 68 -14.40 3.96 1.05
CA ARG A 68 -15.65 3.94 0.25
C ARG A 68 -16.38 2.59 0.29
N GLN A 69 -15.65 1.51 0.57
CA GLN A 69 -16.19 0.16 0.67
C GLN A 69 -16.74 -0.16 2.08
N ARG A 70 -16.57 0.73 3.06
CA ARG A 70 -17.14 0.52 4.40
C ARG A 70 -18.66 0.43 4.31
N PRO A 71 -19.28 -0.58 4.95
CA PRO A 71 -20.73 -0.68 4.97
C PRO A 71 -21.37 0.55 5.61
N THR A 72 -22.40 1.10 4.95
CA THR A 72 -23.21 2.20 5.49
C THR A 72 -24.42 1.71 6.28
N ALA A 73 -24.76 0.43 6.15
CA ALA A 73 -25.90 -0.19 6.83
C ALA A 73 -25.55 -0.56 8.29
N PRO A 74 -26.44 -0.26 9.26
CA PRO A 74 -26.26 -0.66 10.65
C PRO A 74 -26.08 -2.18 10.79
N GLY A 75 -25.08 -2.62 11.58
CA GLY A 75 -24.82 -4.04 11.84
C GLY A 75 -23.92 -4.75 10.82
N ARG A 76 -23.49 -4.08 9.75
CA ARG A 76 -22.42 -4.59 8.89
C ARG A 76 -21.09 -3.92 9.27
N ALA A 77 -20.11 -4.72 9.64
CA ALA A 77 -18.76 -4.25 9.94
C ALA A 77 -17.87 -4.29 8.68
N THR A 78 -16.87 -3.42 8.67
CA THR A 78 -15.71 -3.55 7.78
C THR A 78 -15.07 -4.92 8.00
N THR A 79 -14.49 -5.51 6.96
CA THR A 79 -13.72 -6.75 7.15
C THR A 79 -12.47 -6.45 7.96
N LEU A 80 -11.99 -7.43 8.76
CA LEU A 80 -10.75 -7.28 9.51
C LEU A 80 -9.57 -6.92 8.60
N ASP A 81 -9.50 -7.50 7.40
CA ASP A 81 -8.46 -7.23 6.42
C ASP A 81 -8.46 -5.77 5.95
N GLN A 82 -9.63 -5.18 5.70
CA GLN A 82 -9.76 -3.77 5.35
C GLN A 82 -9.37 -2.85 6.52
N GLU A 83 -9.69 -3.22 7.77
CA GLU A 83 -9.26 -2.45 8.94
C GLU A 83 -7.74 -2.49 9.12
N LEU A 84 -7.14 -3.67 8.94
CA LEU A 84 -5.69 -3.84 8.98
C LEU A 84 -5.00 -3.06 7.86
N ALA A 85 -5.50 -3.14 6.63
CA ALA A 85 -4.94 -2.39 5.50
C ALA A 85 -5.02 -0.88 5.73
N LEU A 86 -6.15 -0.37 6.22
CA LEU A 86 -6.31 1.05 6.55
C LEU A 86 -5.37 1.50 7.68
N GLY A 87 -5.25 0.71 8.74
CA GLY A 87 -4.32 1.02 9.84
C GLY A 87 -2.87 1.02 9.38
N PHE A 88 -2.49 0.05 8.54
CA PHE A 88 -1.16 -0.04 7.96
C PHE A 88 -0.84 1.16 7.05
N LEU A 89 -1.76 1.56 6.18
CA LEU A 89 -1.60 2.74 5.32
C LEU A 89 -1.44 4.04 6.11
N ASP A 90 -2.10 4.16 7.27
CA ASP A 90 -1.95 5.32 8.15
C ASP A 90 -0.54 5.41 8.76
N VAL A 91 0.02 4.27 9.19
CA VAL A 91 1.41 4.20 9.66
C VAL A 91 2.40 4.56 8.54
N LEU A 92 2.24 3.98 7.34
CA LEU A 92 3.11 4.31 6.22
C LEU A 92 3.03 5.79 5.84
N ARG A 93 1.82 6.37 5.85
CA ARG A 93 1.65 7.82 5.61
C ARG A 93 2.52 8.61 6.57
N TRP A 94 2.50 8.26 7.86
CA TRP A 94 3.32 8.93 8.88
C TRP A 94 4.82 8.75 8.60
N GLU A 95 5.26 7.54 8.28
CA GLU A 95 6.67 7.27 7.97
C GLU A 95 7.17 8.09 6.77
N TYR A 96 6.42 8.11 5.67
CA TYR A 96 6.74 8.89 4.47
C TYR A 96 6.60 10.41 4.69
N ALA A 97 5.63 10.87 5.47
CA ALA A 97 5.41 12.31 5.69
C ALA A 97 6.35 12.92 6.74
N SER A 98 6.89 12.11 7.67
CA SER A 98 7.70 12.60 8.79
C SER A 98 9.00 13.31 8.35
N GLY A 99 9.52 12.99 7.16
CA GLY A 99 10.84 13.43 6.71
C GLY A 99 12.00 12.91 7.59
N TYR A 100 11.73 12.02 8.55
CA TYR A 100 12.74 11.43 9.44
C TYR A 100 13.03 9.99 9.05
N PHE A 101 12.00 9.18 8.79
CA PHE A 101 12.14 7.74 8.61
C PHE A 101 13.08 7.38 7.46
N HIS A 102 12.88 7.92 6.26
CA HIS A 102 13.74 7.62 5.12
C HIS A 102 14.96 8.57 5.06
N ALA A 103 14.84 9.84 5.48
CA ALA A 103 15.94 10.79 5.31
C ALA A 103 16.98 10.79 6.44
N ARG A 104 16.66 10.27 7.63
CA ARG A 104 17.52 10.37 8.83
C ARG A 104 17.71 9.05 9.58
N ASN A 105 17.25 7.93 9.02
CA ASN A 105 17.48 6.60 9.57
C ASN A 105 18.48 5.82 8.69
N PRO A 106 19.78 5.84 8.99
CA PRO A 106 20.75 5.07 8.22
C PRO A 106 20.51 3.55 8.33
N SER A 107 19.91 3.07 9.43
CA SER A 107 19.61 1.66 9.64
C SER A 107 18.56 1.12 8.68
N LEU A 108 17.73 1.99 8.09
CA LEU A 108 16.77 1.59 7.06
C LEU A 108 17.50 1.00 5.86
N TYR A 109 18.48 1.73 5.32
CA TYR A 109 19.21 1.35 4.11
C TYR A 109 20.07 0.10 4.30
N THR A 110 20.76 0.01 5.44
CA THR A 110 21.56 -1.19 5.74
C THR A 110 20.67 -2.39 6.02
N GLY A 111 19.51 -2.18 6.64
CA GLY A 111 18.47 -3.19 6.81
C GLY A 111 18.01 -3.75 5.48
N GLU A 112 17.50 -2.89 4.58
CA GLU A 112 17.01 -3.28 3.26
C GLU A 112 18.09 -4.03 2.45
N ALA A 113 19.34 -3.56 2.49
CA ALA A 113 20.44 -4.21 1.78
C ALA A 113 20.77 -5.61 2.33
N VAL A 114 20.81 -5.77 3.66
CA VAL A 114 21.12 -7.06 4.30
C VAL A 114 19.96 -8.03 4.14
N PHE A 115 18.73 -7.60 4.42
CA PHE A 115 17.54 -8.44 4.31
C PHE A 115 17.23 -8.81 2.86
N GLY A 116 17.52 -7.94 1.89
CA GLY A 116 17.38 -8.24 0.47
C GLY A 116 18.22 -9.44 0.02
N VAL A 117 19.38 -9.69 0.64
CA VAL A 117 20.19 -10.88 0.35
C VAL A 117 19.72 -12.09 1.16
N LEU A 118 19.34 -11.90 2.43
CA LEU A 118 18.94 -13.00 3.32
C LEU A 118 17.58 -13.62 2.97
N SER A 119 16.73 -12.90 2.23
CA SER A 119 15.37 -13.34 1.89
C SER A 119 15.27 -14.16 0.60
N LEU A 120 16.34 -14.20 -0.22
CA LEU A 120 16.39 -14.91 -1.51
C LEU A 120 16.64 -16.42 -1.38
#